data_AF-A0A4Y8XVC6-F1
#
_entry.id   AF-A0A4Y8XVC6-F1
#
_cell.length_a   1.000
_cell.length_b   1.000
_cell.length_c   1.000
_cell.angle_alpha   90.00
_cell.angle_beta   90.00
_cell.angle_gamma   90.00
#
_symmetry.space_group_name_H-M   'P 1'
#
loop_
_entity.id
_entity.type
_entity.pdbx_description
1 polymer ?
#
loop_
_entity_poly.entity_id
_entity_poly.type
_entity_poly.pdbx_seq_one_letter_code
_entity_poly.pdbx_strand_id
1 'polypeptide(L)'
;MTLPTRTPGRTLAVLHARARATGRLADPSWPARLAENLVELGADWRESAQVCADASWTARSTGHSVLGLLAPEQVKAAGLDPVTERAYRHLYLSALRYDFRCRALQEFVEQLPAGVRSSLDCYSRALYAFALLGQSRHAGLAVMDEVLAEAGDHAKTRHVLLHGLWLGQDLDRGAERLLSLSTGPPFDTGRDPIALFRAAGALRQLGRYDEGLTAIDRALDLLPPGDIAVHADLVRERSLIAVARDLHQRPPAHISGGTAT
;
A
#
# COMPACT_ATOMS: atom_id res chain seq x y z
N MET A 1 10.24 -27.66 -10.82
CA MET A 1 9.20 -26.69 -10.42
C MET A 1 8.69 -26.00 -11.67
N THR A 2 7.54 -26.42 -12.16
CA THR A 2 6.85 -25.81 -13.30
C THR A 2 6.20 -24.51 -12.84
N LEU A 3 6.67 -23.38 -13.37
CA LEU A 3 5.98 -22.09 -13.21
C LEU A 3 4.56 -22.25 -13.78
N PRO A 4 3.49 -21.86 -13.06
CA PRO A 4 2.16 -21.90 -13.62
C PRO A 4 2.11 -20.87 -14.75
N THR A 5 2.06 -21.37 -15.99
CA THR A 5 1.75 -20.56 -17.17
C THR A 5 0.39 -19.94 -16.97
N ARG A 6 0.34 -18.61 -16.73
CA ARG A 6 -0.90 -17.84 -16.70
C ARG A 6 -1.58 -17.97 -18.05
N THR A 7 -2.60 -18.81 -18.13
CA THR A 7 -3.47 -18.89 -19.30
C THR A 7 -4.19 -17.54 -19.45
N PRO A 8 -4.28 -16.95 -20.66
CA PRO A 8 -4.99 -15.69 -20.90
C PRO A 8 -6.40 -15.64 -20.29
N GLY A 9 -7.09 -16.79 -20.26
CA GLY A 9 -8.40 -16.94 -19.60
C GLY A 9 -8.37 -16.69 -18.09
N ARG A 10 -7.29 -17.05 -17.38
CA ARG A 10 -7.16 -16.82 -15.93
C ARG A 10 -7.01 -15.34 -15.61
N THR A 11 -6.20 -14.61 -16.38
CA THR A 11 -6.07 -13.15 -16.22
C THR A 11 -7.39 -12.43 -16.47
N LEU A 12 -8.12 -12.82 -17.53
CA LEU A 12 -9.44 -12.24 -17.80
C LEU A 12 -10.45 -12.56 -16.68
N ALA A 13 -10.41 -13.78 -16.14
CA ALA A 13 -11.30 -14.19 -15.06
C ALA A 13 -11.06 -13.39 -13.76
N VAL A 14 -9.80 -13.11 -13.41
CA VAL A 14 -9.45 -12.23 -12.28
C VAL A 14 -9.92 -10.79 -12.52
N LEU A 15 -9.78 -10.26 -13.75
CA LEU A 15 -10.30 -8.93 -14.10
C LEU A 15 -11.83 -8.87 -14.00
N HIS A 16 -12.53 -9.92 -14.43
CA HIS A 16 -13.98 -10.01 -14.28
C HIS A 16 -14.43 -10.12 -12.83
N ALA A 17 -13.71 -10.89 -12.00
CA ALA A 17 -13.98 -10.96 -10.56
C ALA A 17 -13.80 -9.58 -9.89
N ARG A 18 -12.72 -8.87 -10.25
CA ARG A 18 -12.49 -7.49 -9.83
C ARG A 18 -13.64 -6.56 -10.24
N ALA A 19 -14.01 -6.55 -11.52
CA ALA A 19 -15.06 -5.68 -12.03
C ALA A 19 -16.43 -5.95 -11.36
N ARG A 20 -16.76 -7.23 -11.14
CA ARG A 20 -17.99 -7.64 -10.45
C ARG A 20 -17.99 -7.19 -8.99
N ALA A 21 -16.87 -7.36 -8.28
CA ALA A 21 -16.71 -6.91 -6.91
C ALA A 21 -16.92 -5.39 -6.76
N THR A 22 -16.34 -4.59 -7.66
CA THR A 22 -16.42 -3.12 -7.59
C THR A 22 -17.71 -2.54 -8.17
N GLY A 23 -18.45 -3.31 -8.98
CA GLY A 23 -19.64 -2.81 -9.68
C GLY A 23 -20.92 -2.75 -8.85
N ARG A 24 -20.97 -3.39 -7.67
CA ARG A 24 -22.16 -3.45 -6.80
C ARG A 24 -21.82 -3.27 -5.31
N LEU A 25 -21.00 -2.26 -5.01
CA LEU A 25 -20.52 -2.00 -3.65
C LEU A 25 -21.61 -1.46 -2.70
N ALA A 26 -22.72 -0.96 -3.24
CA ALA A 26 -23.89 -0.53 -2.45
C ALA A 26 -24.62 -1.69 -1.76
N ASP A 27 -24.42 -2.92 -2.21
CA ASP A 27 -25.02 -4.10 -1.60
C ASP A 27 -24.08 -4.66 -0.52
N PRO A 28 -24.52 -4.75 0.75
CA PRO A 28 -23.69 -5.13 1.89
C PRO A 28 -23.11 -6.55 1.79
N SER A 29 -23.65 -7.41 0.93
CA SER A 29 -23.15 -8.77 0.70
C SER A 29 -21.96 -8.84 -0.27
N TRP A 30 -21.47 -7.71 -0.78
CA TRP A 30 -20.36 -7.70 -1.73
C TRP A 30 -19.07 -8.38 -1.23
N PRO A 31 -18.67 -8.32 0.07
CA PRO A 31 -17.48 -9.02 0.53
C PRO A 31 -17.62 -10.54 0.42
N ALA A 32 -18.79 -11.07 0.76
CA ALA A 32 -19.10 -12.50 0.68
C ALA A 32 -19.09 -12.98 -0.77
N ARG A 33 -19.76 -12.26 -1.67
CA ARG A 33 -19.73 -12.59 -3.11
C ARG A 33 -18.33 -12.52 -3.71
N LEU A 34 -17.51 -11.56 -3.28
CA LEU A 34 -16.12 -11.47 -3.74
C LEU A 34 -15.37 -12.72 -3.30
N ALA A 35 -15.51 -13.14 -2.03
CA ALA A 35 -14.91 -14.37 -1.54
C ALA A 35 -15.38 -15.59 -2.35
N GLU A 36 -16.69 -15.76 -2.56
CA GLU A 36 -17.27 -16.84 -3.39
C GLU A 36 -16.64 -16.87 -4.80
N ASN A 37 -16.54 -15.72 -5.48
CA ASN A 37 -15.89 -15.65 -6.79
C ASN A 37 -14.40 -16.07 -6.73
N LEU A 38 -13.68 -15.74 -5.65
CA LEU A 38 -12.30 -16.19 -5.48
C LEU A 38 -12.21 -17.69 -5.21
N VAL A 39 -13.18 -18.28 -4.50
CA VAL A 39 -13.31 -19.73 -4.30
C VAL A 39 -13.50 -20.42 -5.65
N GLU A 40 -14.47 -19.97 -6.46
CA GLU A 40 -14.76 -20.52 -7.79
C GLU A 40 -13.54 -20.49 -8.71
N LEU A 41 -12.70 -19.46 -8.60
CA LEU A 41 -11.47 -19.32 -9.39
C LEU A 41 -10.31 -20.19 -8.88
N GLY A 42 -10.43 -20.77 -7.69
CA GLY A 42 -9.29 -21.35 -6.97
C GLY A 42 -8.16 -20.33 -6.86
N ALA A 43 -8.50 -19.10 -6.46
CA ALA A 43 -7.55 -17.99 -6.47
C ALA A 43 -6.38 -18.27 -5.53
N ASP A 44 -5.17 -17.88 -5.91
CA ASP A 44 -4.03 -17.88 -4.99
C ASP A 44 -3.97 -16.59 -4.15
N TRP A 45 -2.93 -16.43 -3.34
CA TRP A 45 -2.81 -15.24 -2.50
C TRP A 45 -2.51 -13.99 -3.31
N ARG A 46 -1.84 -14.12 -4.47
CA ARG A 46 -1.47 -13.00 -5.35
C ARG A 46 -2.72 -12.44 -6.01
N GLU A 47 -3.56 -13.32 -6.53
CA GLU A 47 -4.84 -12.97 -7.15
C GLU A 47 -5.82 -12.39 -6.13
N SER A 48 -5.91 -13.00 -4.94
CA SER A 48 -6.71 -12.45 -3.85
C SER A 48 -6.22 -11.06 -3.44
N ALA A 49 -4.91 -10.86 -3.25
CA ALA A 49 -4.34 -9.56 -2.93
C ALA A 49 -4.64 -8.49 -3.99
N GLN A 50 -4.55 -8.84 -5.28
CA GLN A 50 -4.90 -7.96 -6.39
C GLN A 50 -6.35 -7.48 -6.31
N VAL A 51 -7.29 -8.43 -6.20
CA VAL A 51 -8.72 -8.15 -6.23
C VAL A 51 -9.18 -7.45 -4.94
N CYS A 52 -8.77 -7.95 -3.78
CA CYS A 52 -9.19 -7.42 -2.48
C CYS A 52 -8.63 -6.01 -2.23
N ALA A 53 -7.38 -5.72 -2.60
CA ALA A 53 -6.84 -4.37 -2.43
C ALA A 53 -7.60 -3.34 -3.27
N ASP A 54 -7.86 -3.67 -4.54
CA ASP A 54 -8.61 -2.79 -5.45
C ASP A 54 -10.06 -2.60 -4.96
N ALA A 55 -10.73 -3.68 -4.56
CA ALA A 55 -12.07 -3.62 -4.03
C ALA A 55 -12.16 -2.79 -2.74
N SER A 56 -11.23 -2.97 -1.79
CA SER A 56 -11.21 -2.18 -0.56
C SER A 56 -10.95 -0.68 -0.82
N TRP A 57 -10.10 -0.34 -1.80
CA TRP A 57 -9.88 1.06 -2.19
C TRP A 57 -11.16 1.68 -2.78
N THR A 58 -11.78 1.02 -3.78
CA THR A 58 -13.00 1.53 -4.43
C THR A 58 -14.18 1.59 -3.45
N ALA A 59 -14.31 0.61 -2.56
CA ALA A 59 -15.31 0.61 -1.49
C ALA A 59 -15.14 1.82 -0.58
N ARG A 60 -13.90 2.10 -0.15
CA ARG A 60 -13.59 3.27 0.66
C ARG A 60 -13.89 4.58 -0.08
N SER A 61 -13.44 4.73 -1.33
CA SER A 61 -13.61 5.97 -2.10
C SER A 61 -15.07 6.29 -2.44
N THR A 62 -15.96 5.29 -2.37
CA THR A 62 -17.40 5.44 -2.64
C THR A 62 -18.26 5.41 -1.37
N GLY A 63 -17.65 5.38 -0.18
CA GLY A 63 -18.38 5.41 1.10
C GLY A 63 -18.93 4.05 1.58
N HIS A 64 -18.51 2.93 0.97
CA HIS A 64 -18.98 1.58 1.27
C HIS A 64 -17.90 0.70 1.93
N SER A 65 -17.12 1.28 2.85
CA SER A 65 -15.95 0.60 3.46
C SER A 65 -16.28 -0.78 4.05
N VAL A 66 -15.38 -1.74 3.82
CA VAL A 66 -15.44 -3.11 4.39
C VAL A 66 -15.56 -3.09 5.91
N LEU A 67 -15.02 -2.07 6.58
CA LEU A 67 -15.01 -2.00 8.05
C LEU A 67 -16.42 -1.91 8.65
N GLY A 68 -17.44 -1.51 7.87
CA GLY A 68 -18.84 -1.54 8.28
C GLY A 68 -19.56 -2.85 7.97
N LEU A 69 -18.91 -3.79 7.27
CA LEU A 69 -19.51 -5.02 6.74
C LEU A 69 -18.88 -6.30 7.31
N LEU A 70 -17.58 -6.26 7.63
CA LEU A 70 -16.87 -7.38 8.25
C LEU A 70 -16.43 -7.01 9.68
N ALA A 71 -16.94 -7.76 10.65
CA ALA A 71 -16.51 -7.66 12.04
C ALA A 71 -15.16 -8.39 12.24
N PRO A 72 -14.26 -7.90 13.12
CA PRO A 72 -12.97 -8.55 13.37
C PRO A 72 -13.12 -10.02 13.81
N GLU A 73 -14.15 -10.33 14.60
CA GLU A 73 -14.41 -11.71 15.03
C GLU A 73 -14.75 -12.64 13.86
N GLN A 74 -15.49 -12.14 12.86
CA GLN A 74 -15.79 -12.90 11.65
C GLN A 74 -14.52 -13.17 10.82
N VAL A 75 -13.59 -12.23 10.78
CA VAL A 75 -12.31 -12.37 10.04
C VAL A 75 -11.33 -13.30 10.79
N LYS A 76 -11.44 -13.38 12.12
CA LYS A 76 -10.64 -14.30 12.96
C LYS A 76 -11.26 -15.70 13.05
N ALA A 77 -12.54 -15.86 12.76
CA ALA A 77 -13.25 -17.13 12.86
C ALA A 77 -12.59 -18.18 11.97
N ALA A 78 -12.42 -19.38 12.52
CA ALA A 78 -11.94 -20.54 11.80
C ALA A 78 -13.11 -21.37 11.27
N GLY A 79 -12.86 -22.20 10.26
CA GLY A 79 -13.81 -23.19 9.77
C GLY A 79 -14.52 -22.79 8.48
N LEU A 80 -14.12 -21.68 7.87
CA LEU A 80 -14.45 -21.38 6.48
C LEU A 80 -13.43 -22.06 5.56
N ASP A 81 -13.70 -22.08 4.25
CA ASP A 81 -12.69 -22.53 3.31
C ASP A 81 -11.48 -21.56 3.32
N PRO A 82 -10.25 -22.06 3.05
CA PRO A 82 -9.04 -21.23 3.14
C PRO A 82 -9.02 -20.01 2.20
N VAL A 83 -9.75 -20.06 1.08
CA VAL A 83 -9.79 -18.95 0.12
C VAL A 83 -10.67 -17.83 0.66
N THR A 84 -11.82 -18.17 1.25
CA THR A 84 -12.71 -17.21 1.94
C THR A 84 -12.04 -16.59 3.15
N GLU A 85 -11.40 -17.37 4.02
CA GLU A 85 -10.69 -16.83 5.20
C GLU A 85 -9.62 -15.80 4.77
N ARG A 86 -8.85 -16.12 3.73
CA ARG A 86 -7.84 -15.22 3.17
C ARG A 86 -8.48 -13.98 2.54
N ALA A 87 -9.57 -14.12 1.79
CA ALA A 87 -10.26 -12.99 1.16
C ALA A 87 -10.78 -12.00 2.21
N TYR A 88 -11.45 -12.47 3.26
CA TYR A 88 -11.91 -11.62 4.36
C TYR A 88 -10.75 -10.93 5.07
N ARG A 89 -9.65 -11.65 5.32
CA ARG A 89 -8.44 -11.07 5.90
C ARG A 89 -7.86 -9.97 5.02
N HIS A 90 -7.69 -10.23 3.73
CA HIS A 90 -7.17 -9.26 2.78
C HIS A 90 -8.06 -8.02 2.68
N LEU A 91 -9.38 -8.19 2.62
CA LEU A 91 -10.34 -7.08 2.55
C LEU A 91 -10.28 -6.21 3.82
N TYR A 92 -10.36 -6.84 4.99
CA TYR A 92 -10.39 -6.17 6.28
C TYR A 92 -9.08 -5.42 6.56
N LEU A 93 -7.93 -6.09 6.43
CA LEU A 93 -6.62 -5.49 6.66
C LEU A 93 -6.28 -4.40 5.63
N SER A 94 -6.68 -4.57 4.35
CA SER A 94 -6.51 -3.51 3.34
C SER A 94 -7.35 -2.27 3.68
N ALA A 95 -8.57 -2.46 4.18
CA ALA A 95 -9.40 -1.33 4.60
C ALA A 95 -8.79 -0.58 5.80
N LEU A 96 -8.26 -1.30 6.80
CA LEU A 96 -7.51 -0.69 7.89
C LEU A 96 -6.29 0.10 7.38
N ARG A 97 -5.56 -0.44 6.39
CA ARG A 97 -4.43 0.23 5.74
C ARG A 97 -4.84 1.54 5.08
N TYR A 98 -5.92 1.56 4.31
CA TYR A 98 -6.36 2.77 3.60
C TYR A 98 -6.90 3.85 4.52
N ASP A 99 -7.35 3.48 5.72
CA ASP A 99 -7.74 4.42 6.80
C ASP A 99 -6.61 4.69 7.80
N PHE A 100 -5.38 4.25 7.50
CA PHE A 100 -4.20 4.43 8.36
C PHE A 100 -4.36 3.91 9.80
N ARG A 101 -5.24 2.92 10.02
CA ARG A 101 -5.51 2.34 11.34
C ARG A 101 -4.43 1.32 11.74
N CYS A 102 -3.19 1.77 11.79
CA CYS A 102 -2.00 0.93 11.99
C CYS A 102 -2.07 0.15 13.31
N ARG A 103 -2.44 0.79 14.42
CA ARG A 103 -2.59 0.12 15.72
C ARG A 103 -3.63 -1.01 15.67
N ALA A 104 -4.82 -0.74 15.11
CA ALA A 104 -5.87 -1.75 15.02
C ALA A 104 -5.46 -2.93 14.11
N LEU A 105 -4.73 -2.67 13.03
CA LEU A 105 -4.21 -3.71 12.15
C LEU A 105 -3.16 -4.58 12.88
N GLN A 106 -2.23 -3.94 13.59
CA GLN A 106 -1.25 -4.66 14.39
C GLN A 106 -1.92 -5.52 15.47
N GLU A 107 -2.82 -4.94 16.26
CA GLU A 107 -3.56 -5.64 17.32
C GLU A 107 -4.35 -6.83 16.76
N PHE A 108 -5.01 -6.66 15.61
CA PHE A 108 -5.72 -7.75 14.94
C PHE A 108 -4.80 -8.94 14.65
N VAL A 109 -3.64 -8.69 14.02
CA VAL A 109 -2.69 -9.75 13.63
C VAL A 109 -2.07 -10.42 14.87
N GLU A 110 -1.76 -9.63 15.90
CA GLU A 110 -1.19 -10.13 17.15
C GLU A 110 -2.21 -10.93 17.97
N GLN A 111 -3.52 -10.73 17.77
CA GLN A 111 -4.57 -11.52 18.41
C GLN A 111 -4.93 -12.82 17.65
N LEU A 112 -4.42 -13.04 16.43
CA LEU A 112 -4.66 -14.29 15.72
C LEU A 112 -4.05 -15.49 16.47
N PRO A 113 -4.67 -16.68 16.42
CA PRO A 113 -4.06 -17.90 16.95
C PRO A 113 -2.68 -18.14 16.36
N ALA A 114 -1.72 -18.65 17.16
CA ALA A 114 -0.33 -18.79 16.75
C ALA A 114 -0.14 -19.58 15.43
N GLY A 115 -0.92 -20.65 15.23
CA GLY A 115 -0.89 -21.43 13.98
C GLY A 115 -1.43 -20.69 12.76
N VAL A 116 -2.38 -19.78 12.94
CA VAL A 116 -2.88 -18.90 11.85
C VAL A 116 -1.85 -17.81 11.56
N ARG A 117 -1.22 -17.25 12.61
CA ARG A 117 -0.19 -16.22 12.47
C ARG A 117 1.04 -16.74 11.72
N SER A 118 1.49 -17.96 12.01
CA SER A 118 2.63 -18.58 11.33
C SER A 118 2.35 -19.00 9.89
N SER A 119 1.07 -19.13 9.51
CA SER A 119 0.64 -19.49 8.16
C SER A 119 0.15 -18.31 7.32
N LEU A 120 0.37 -17.08 7.78
CA LEU A 120 0.02 -15.88 7.01
C LEU A 120 0.78 -15.83 5.69
N ASP A 121 0.02 -15.64 4.60
CA ASP A 121 0.59 -15.42 3.28
C ASP A 121 1.38 -14.11 3.21
N CYS A 122 2.15 -13.97 2.13
CA CYS A 122 3.05 -12.84 1.90
C CYS A 122 2.33 -11.47 1.93
N TYR A 123 1.11 -11.38 1.39
CA TYR A 123 0.36 -10.11 1.38
C TYR A 123 -0.18 -9.77 2.78
N SER A 124 -0.69 -10.75 3.52
CA SER A 124 -1.09 -10.57 4.92
C SER A 124 0.07 -10.11 5.81
N ARG A 125 1.27 -10.71 5.65
CA ARG A 125 2.48 -10.26 6.36
C ARG A 125 2.94 -8.86 5.95
N ALA A 126 2.80 -8.50 4.67
CA ALA A 126 3.08 -7.13 4.23
C ALA A 126 2.16 -6.11 4.92
N LEU A 127 0.88 -6.43 5.11
CA LEU A 127 -0.08 -5.56 5.82
C LEU A 127 0.31 -5.40 7.30
N TYR A 128 0.80 -6.46 7.93
CA TYR A 128 1.39 -6.37 9.27
C TYR A 128 2.64 -5.49 9.30
N ALA A 129 3.56 -5.66 8.34
CA ALA A 129 4.73 -4.80 8.21
C ALA A 129 4.32 -3.32 8.02
N PHE A 130 3.33 -3.04 7.17
CA PHE A 130 2.76 -1.69 7.02
C PHE A 130 2.34 -1.09 8.35
N ALA A 131 1.64 -1.86 9.19
CA ALA A 131 1.18 -1.37 10.49
C ALA A 131 2.31 -1.07 11.47
N LEU A 132 3.40 -1.85 11.43
CA LEU A 132 4.59 -1.59 12.23
C LEU A 132 5.36 -0.37 11.71
N LEU A 133 5.62 -0.32 10.41
CA LEU A 133 6.34 0.77 9.75
C LEU A 133 5.61 2.10 9.88
N GLY A 134 4.29 2.12 9.69
CA GLY A 134 3.46 3.32 9.85
C GLY A 134 3.36 3.82 11.29
N GLN A 135 3.82 3.04 12.26
CA GLN A 135 4.01 3.43 13.66
C GLN A 135 5.49 3.73 13.99
N SER A 136 6.35 3.86 12.98
CA SER A 136 7.80 4.05 13.14
C SER A 136 8.50 2.94 13.93
N ARG A 137 7.97 1.71 13.92
CA ARG A 137 8.59 0.58 14.63
C ARG A 137 9.61 -0.10 13.74
N HIS A 138 10.87 -0.12 14.19
CA HIS A 138 11.98 -0.78 13.47
C HIS A 138 11.76 -2.28 13.23
N ALA A 139 11.00 -2.96 14.08
CA ALA A 139 10.60 -4.36 13.85
C ALA A 139 9.87 -4.55 12.51
N GLY A 140 9.18 -3.51 12.01
CA GLY A 140 8.55 -3.55 10.69
C GLY A 140 9.54 -3.68 9.54
N LEU A 141 10.79 -3.22 9.69
CA LEU A 141 11.84 -3.36 8.67
C LEU A 141 12.27 -4.82 8.53
N ALA A 142 12.39 -5.56 9.64
CA ALA A 142 12.70 -6.99 9.60
C ALA A 142 11.60 -7.79 8.87
N VAL A 143 10.33 -7.54 9.23
CA VAL A 143 9.19 -8.18 8.55
C VAL A 143 9.12 -7.78 7.08
N MET A 144 9.44 -6.52 6.74
CA MET A 144 9.51 -6.07 5.35
C MET A 144 10.56 -6.83 4.56
N ASP A 145 11.77 -7.00 5.11
CA ASP A 145 12.87 -7.68 4.43
C ASP A 145 12.53 -9.17 4.19
N GLU A 146 11.91 -9.84 5.16
CA GLU A 146 11.36 -11.21 5.00
C GLU A 146 10.31 -11.28 3.88
N VAL A 147 9.36 -10.34 3.87
CA VAL A 147 8.31 -10.28 2.84
C VAL A 147 8.91 -10.06 1.45
N LEU A 148 9.90 -9.17 1.31
CA LEU A 148 10.53 -8.87 0.03
C LEU A 148 11.30 -10.08 -0.54
N ALA A 149 11.91 -10.89 0.32
CA ALA A 149 12.59 -12.12 -0.09
C ALA A 149 11.64 -13.15 -0.75
N GLU A 150 10.34 -13.13 -0.39
CA GLU A 150 9.35 -14.10 -0.87
C GLU A 150 8.39 -13.55 -1.93
N ALA A 151 8.10 -12.24 -1.88
CA ALA A 151 7.06 -11.61 -2.71
C ALA A 151 7.37 -11.66 -4.21
N GLY A 152 8.66 -11.65 -4.56
CA GLY A 152 9.13 -11.30 -5.91
C GLY A 152 8.59 -9.93 -6.32
N ASP A 153 8.17 -9.79 -7.58
CA ASP A 153 7.72 -8.50 -8.13
C ASP A 153 6.21 -8.28 -7.97
N HIS A 154 5.62 -8.78 -6.88
CA HIS A 154 4.20 -8.62 -6.63
C HIS A 154 3.84 -7.17 -6.28
N ALA A 155 3.30 -6.44 -7.26
CA ALA A 155 3.01 -5.01 -7.17
C ALA A 155 2.20 -4.62 -5.92
N LYS A 156 1.14 -5.36 -5.58
CA LYS A 156 0.30 -5.00 -4.41
C LYS A 156 1.03 -5.16 -3.09
N THR A 157 1.85 -6.19 -2.95
CA THR A 157 2.67 -6.40 -1.74
C THR A 157 3.67 -5.26 -1.61
N ARG A 158 4.40 -4.92 -2.68
CA ARG A 158 5.36 -3.81 -2.66
C ARG A 158 4.69 -2.47 -2.38
N HIS A 159 3.49 -2.21 -2.93
CA HIS A 159 2.68 -1.04 -2.60
C HIS A 159 2.30 -0.95 -1.11
N VAL A 160 2.03 -2.07 -0.44
CA VAL A 160 1.78 -2.09 1.01
C VAL A 160 3.01 -1.62 1.78
N LEU A 161 4.17 -2.17 1.44
CA LEU A 161 5.43 -1.84 2.12
C LEU A 161 5.85 -0.38 1.86
N LEU A 162 5.73 0.09 0.61
CA LEU A 162 5.89 1.49 0.25
C LEU A 162 4.99 2.41 1.09
N HIS A 163 3.74 2.00 1.34
CA HIS A 163 2.82 2.77 2.14
C HIS A 163 3.26 2.87 3.61
N GLY A 164 3.80 1.79 4.16
CA GLY A 164 4.29 1.74 5.53
C GLY A 164 5.54 2.61 5.71
N LEU A 165 6.51 2.48 4.81
CA LEU A 165 7.74 3.28 4.81
C LEU A 165 7.44 4.78 4.65
N TRP A 166 6.48 5.14 3.80
CA TRP A 166 6.10 6.54 3.61
C TRP A 166 5.43 7.16 4.84
N LEU A 167 4.64 6.38 5.59
CA LEU A 167 3.97 6.86 6.79
C LEU A 167 4.95 6.96 7.98
N GLY A 168 5.86 5.98 8.10
CA GLY A 168 6.86 5.92 9.16
C GLY A 168 7.85 7.08 9.13
N GLN A 169 8.35 7.43 10.32
CA GLN A 169 9.37 8.46 10.54
C GLN A 169 10.57 7.83 11.25
N ASP A 170 11.77 8.39 11.06
CA ASP A 170 13.01 7.99 11.74
C ASP A 170 13.37 6.50 11.64
N LEU A 171 12.90 5.83 10.58
CA LEU A 171 13.25 4.45 10.28
C LEU A 171 14.68 4.39 9.71
N ASP A 172 15.42 3.33 10.06
CA ASP A 172 16.77 3.11 9.57
C ASP A 172 16.81 3.10 8.03
N ARG A 173 17.50 4.09 7.47
CA ARG A 173 17.60 4.34 6.02
C ARG A 173 16.24 4.35 5.34
N GLY A 174 15.22 4.87 6.02
CA GLY A 174 13.82 4.79 5.59
C GLY A 174 13.59 5.44 4.22
N ALA A 175 14.17 6.60 3.98
CA ALA A 175 14.06 7.30 2.70
C ALA A 175 14.77 6.55 1.58
N GLU A 176 15.97 6.02 1.81
CA GLU A 176 16.70 5.21 0.82
C GLU A 176 15.96 3.91 0.49
N ARG A 177 15.39 3.25 1.51
CA ARG A 177 14.57 2.05 1.32
C ARG A 177 13.29 2.36 0.53
N LEU A 178 12.63 3.48 0.84
CA LEU A 178 11.44 3.93 0.12
C LEU A 178 11.77 4.23 -1.35
N LEU A 179 12.89 4.91 -1.62
CA LEU A 179 13.34 5.20 -2.98
C LEU A 179 13.72 3.92 -3.74
N SER A 180 14.51 3.04 -3.13
CA SER A 180 14.92 1.77 -3.75
C SER A 180 13.72 0.89 -4.10
N LEU A 181 12.71 0.83 -3.22
CA LEU A 181 11.53 0.02 -3.46
C LEU A 181 10.61 0.63 -4.53
N SER A 182 10.51 1.97 -4.59
CA SER A 182 9.64 2.68 -5.54
C SER A 182 10.21 2.77 -6.95
N THR A 183 11.52 2.60 -7.10
CA THR A 183 12.22 2.61 -8.40
C THR A 183 12.65 1.21 -8.87
N GLY A 184 12.53 0.20 -8.01
CA GLY A 184 12.76 -1.19 -8.36
C GLY A 184 11.54 -1.86 -9.01
N PRO A 185 11.68 -3.12 -9.48
CA PRO A 185 10.57 -3.88 -10.04
C PRO A 185 9.35 -3.95 -9.10
N PRO A 186 8.11 -4.02 -9.61
CA PRO A 186 7.73 -3.86 -11.01
C PRO A 186 7.56 -2.37 -11.44
N PHE A 187 8.07 -1.42 -10.66
CA PHE A 187 7.86 0.03 -10.86
C PHE A 187 8.96 0.72 -11.65
N ASP A 188 10.02 -0.01 -12.00
CA ASP A 188 11.18 0.42 -12.78
C ASP A 188 10.82 0.99 -14.17
N THR A 189 9.64 0.67 -14.69
CA THR A 189 9.10 1.28 -15.92
C THR A 189 8.67 2.76 -15.77
N GLY A 190 8.57 3.29 -14.54
CA GLY A 190 8.16 4.67 -14.29
C GLY A 190 6.71 4.96 -14.72
N ARG A 191 5.85 3.94 -14.70
CA ARG A 191 4.43 4.04 -15.13
C ARG A 191 3.42 3.94 -14.00
N ASP A 192 3.85 3.66 -12.77
CA ASP A 192 2.97 3.58 -11.61
C ASP A 192 2.95 4.94 -10.88
N PRO A 193 1.84 5.70 -10.94
CA PRO A 193 1.78 7.04 -10.35
C PRO A 193 1.93 7.01 -8.82
N ILE A 194 1.49 5.93 -8.16
CA ILE A 194 1.62 5.81 -6.70
C ILE A 194 3.08 5.55 -6.34
N ALA A 195 3.79 4.67 -7.06
CA ALA A 195 5.21 4.44 -6.82
C ALA A 195 6.04 5.71 -7.07
N LEU A 196 5.76 6.45 -8.15
CA LEU A 196 6.40 7.74 -8.43
C LEU A 196 6.16 8.78 -7.34
N PHE A 197 4.92 8.87 -6.83
CA PHE A 197 4.60 9.72 -5.68
C PHE A 197 5.43 9.35 -4.44
N ARG A 198 5.60 8.05 -4.14
CA ARG A 198 6.45 7.59 -3.05
C ARG A 198 7.93 7.91 -3.27
N ALA A 199 8.42 7.75 -4.50
CA ALA A 199 9.77 8.12 -4.88
C ALA A 199 10.03 9.61 -4.67
N ALA A 200 9.08 10.47 -5.06
CA ALA A 200 9.19 11.91 -4.88
C ALA A 200 9.34 12.32 -3.40
N GLY A 201 8.54 11.72 -2.51
CA GLY A 201 8.67 11.94 -1.07
C GLY A 201 10.01 11.48 -0.50
N ALA A 202 10.52 10.33 -0.94
CA ALA A 202 11.84 9.84 -0.56
C ALA A 202 12.97 10.77 -1.06
N LEU A 203 12.89 11.21 -2.32
CA LEU A 203 13.85 12.14 -2.92
C LEU A 203 13.88 13.47 -2.17
N ARG A 204 12.73 13.99 -1.73
CA ARG A 204 12.67 15.17 -0.87
C ARG A 204 13.40 14.98 0.45
N GLN A 205 13.16 13.85 1.13
CA GLN A 205 13.83 13.53 2.40
C GLN A 205 15.35 13.40 2.23
N LEU A 206 15.80 12.96 1.06
CA LEU A 206 17.22 12.86 0.69
C LEU A 206 17.82 14.16 0.15
N GLY A 207 17.07 15.26 0.11
CA GLY A 207 17.54 16.56 -0.43
C GLY A 207 17.66 16.61 -1.96
N ARG A 208 17.19 15.58 -2.68
CA ARG A 208 17.24 15.46 -4.15
C ARG A 208 16.01 16.09 -4.78
N TYR A 209 15.85 17.40 -4.59
CA TYR A 209 14.59 18.09 -4.86
C TYR A 209 14.18 18.13 -6.34
N ASP A 210 15.11 18.36 -7.27
CA ASP A 210 14.77 18.45 -8.71
C ASP A 210 14.33 17.10 -9.28
N GLU A 211 14.94 16.01 -8.83
CA GLU A 211 14.49 14.65 -9.13
C GLU A 211 13.11 14.37 -8.52
N GLY A 212 12.88 14.84 -7.28
CA GLY A 212 11.57 14.75 -6.63
C GLY A 212 10.47 15.49 -7.40
N LEU A 213 10.75 16.69 -7.90
CA LEU A 213 9.82 17.46 -8.74
C LEU A 213 9.53 16.74 -10.07
N THR A 214 10.56 16.18 -10.70
CA THR A 214 10.38 15.39 -11.93
C THR A 214 9.50 14.17 -11.69
N ALA A 215 9.73 13.45 -10.59
CA ALA A 215 8.95 12.28 -10.23
C ALA A 215 7.48 12.62 -9.92
N ILE A 216 7.22 13.70 -9.18
CA ILE A 216 5.84 14.08 -8.81
C ILE A 216 5.06 14.65 -10.00
N ASP A 217 5.72 15.41 -10.89
CA ASP A 217 5.09 15.90 -12.13
C ASP A 217 4.70 14.71 -13.02
N ARG A 218 5.58 13.71 -13.14
CA ARG A 218 5.25 12.47 -13.87
C ARG A 218 4.12 11.68 -13.21
N ALA A 219 4.06 11.64 -11.88
CA ALA A 219 2.96 10.99 -11.16
C ALA A 219 1.61 11.67 -11.45
N LEU A 220 1.60 13.01 -11.53
CA LEU A 220 0.42 13.81 -11.88
C LEU A 220 -0.04 13.53 -13.32
N ASP A 221 0.88 13.46 -14.28
CA ASP A 221 0.57 13.15 -15.69
C ASP A 221 -0.06 11.77 -15.88
N LEU A 222 0.29 10.80 -15.04
CA LEU A 222 -0.16 9.41 -15.14
C LEU A 222 -1.39 9.10 -14.30
N LEU A 223 -1.79 10.01 -13.40
CA LEU A 223 -2.93 9.77 -12.51
C LEU A 223 -4.22 9.75 -13.34
N PRO A 224 -5.04 8.67 -13.24
CA PRO A 224 -6.32 8.64 -13.92
C PRO A 224 -7.25 9.78 -13.46
N PRO A 225 -8.07 10.34 -14.38
CA PRO A 225 -9.06 11.33 -14.00
C PRO A 225 -10.04 10.75 -12.98
N GLY A 226 -10.44 11.56 -12.00
CA GLY A 226 -11.45 11.20 -10.99
C GLY A 226 -10.90 10.73 -9.64
N ASP A 227 -9.59 10.47 -9.49
CA ASP A 227 -8.99 10.17 -8.18
C ASP A 227 -8.61 11.46 -7.41
N ILE A 228 -9.65 12.22 -7.02
CA ILE A 228 -9.50 13.57 -6.45
C ILE A 228 -8.65 13.55 -5.16
N ALA A 229 -8.82 12.53 -4.32
CA ALA A 229 -8.10 12.41 -3.07
C ALA A 229 -6.59 12.20 -3.32
N VAL A 230 -6.24 11.29 -4.23
CA VAL A 230 -4.83 11.04 -4.60
C VAL A 230 -4.24 12.27 -5.29
N HIS A 231 -4.98 12.92 -6.19
CA HIS A 231 -4.53 14.16 -6.84
C HIS A 231 -4.16 15.24 -5.81
N ALA A 232 -4.98 15.43 -4.77
CA ALA A 232 -4.71 16.40 -3.71
C ALA A 232 -3.43 16.07 -2.93
N ASP A 233 -3.16 14.80 -2.64
CA ASP A 233 -1.92 14.37 -1.97
C ASP A 233 -0.68 14.60 -2.85
N LEU A 234 -0.77 14.33 -4.17
CA LEU A 234 0.33 14.59 -5.10
C LEU A 234 0.66 16.08 -5.20
N VAL A 235 -0.35 16.95 -5.32
CA VAL A 235 -0.16 18.42 -5.35
C VAL A 235 0.44 18.93 -4.04
N ARG A 236 0.01 18.37 -2.90
CA ARG A 236 0.58 18.70 -1.58
C ARG A 236 2.06 18.34 -1.54
N GLU A 237 2.43 17.14 -1.95
CA GLU A 237 3.83 16.69 -1.96
C GLU A 237 4.68 17.54 -2.90
N ARG A 238 4.20 17.86 -4.09
CA ARG A 238 4.88 18.79 -5.01
C ARG A 238 5.17 20.14 -4.35
N SER A 239 4.21 20.67 -3.61
CA SER A 239 4.36 21.93 -2.86
C SER A 239 5.41 21.79 -1.74
N LEU A 240 5.42 20.68 -1.02
CA LEU A 240 6.42 20.41 0.01
C LEU A 240 7.84 20.32 -0.57
N ILE A 241 8.00 19.73 -1.75
CA ILE A 241 9.30 19.64 -2.43
C ILE A 241 9.80 21.04 -2.82
N ALA A 242 8.92 21.86 -3.42
CA ALA A 242 9.27 23.22 -3.82
C ALA A 242 9.71 24.07 -2.61
N VAL A 243 8.94 24.04 -1.52
CA VAL A 243 9.26 24.78 -0.29
C VAL A 243 10.57 24.29 0.32
N ALA A 244 10.79 22.97 0.39
CA ALA A 244 12.04 22.42 0.94
C ALA A 244 13.26 22.83 0.12
N ARG A 245 13.14 22.84 -1.22
CA ARG A 245 14.19 23.30 -2.12
C ARG A 245 14.52 24.77 -1.91
N ASP A 246 13.50 25.63 -1.84
CA ASP A 246 13.68 27.08 -1.67
C ASP A 246 14.33 27.40 -0.32
N LEU A 247 13.97 26.67 0.75
CA LEU A 247 14.60 26.81 2.06
C LEU A 247 16.08 26.39 2.04
N HIS A 248 16.43 25.33 1.30
CA HIS A 248 17.81 24.86 1.18
C HIS A 248 18.69 25.80 0.33
N GLN A 249 18.10 26.47 -0.67
CA GLN A 249 18.80 27.39 -1.57
C GLN A 249 18.99 28.80 -0.99
N ARG A 250 18.35 29.13 0.14
CA ARG A 250 18.53 30.43 0.80
C ARG A 250 19.91 30.49 1.48
N PRO A 251 20.74 31.50 1.19
CA PRO A 251 21.97 31.71 1.94
C PRO A 251 21.66 32.01 3.42
N PRO A 252 22.51 31.61 4.37
CA PRO A 252 22.32 31.94 5.78
C PRO A 252 22.27 33.47 5.91
N ALA A 253 21.31 33.99 6.67
CA ALA A 253 21.17 35.41 6.91
C ALA A 253 22.50 35.97 7.43
N HIS A 254 23.11 36.89 6.69
CA HIS A 254 24.27 37.63 7.17
C HIS A 254 23.85 38.35 8.45
N ILE A 255 24.30 37.86 9.60
CA ILE A 255 24.28 38.61 10.86
C ILE A 255 25.23 39.78 10.63
N SER A 256 24.67 40.89 10.16
CA SER A 256 25.37 42.15 10.03
C SER A 256 25.59 42.64 11.45
N GLY A 257 26.74 42.26 12.02
CA GLY A 257 27.23 42.79 13.28
C GLY A 257 27.41 44.29 13.14
N GLY A 258 26.40 45.05 13.54
CA GLY A 258 26.51 46.48 13.72
C GLY A 258 27.47 46.74 14.88
N THR A 259 28.72 47.02 14.57
CA THR A 259 29.62 47.75 15.47
C THR A 259 29.04 49.13 15.69
N ALA A 260 28.46 49.34 16.87
CA ALA A 260 28.17 50.68 17.38
C ALA A 260 29.52 51.32 17.79
N THR A 261 29.92 52.36 17.05
CA THR A 261 30.89 53.37 17.49
C THR A 261 30.19 54.45 18.28
#